data_AF-A0A6P2DIF6-F1
#
_entry.id   AF-A0A6P2DIF6-F1
#
_cell.length_a   1.000
_cell.length_b   1.000
_cell.length_c   1.000
_cell.angle_alpha   90.00
_cell.angle_beta   90.00
_cell.angle_gamma   90.00
#
_symmetry.space_group_name_H-M   'P 1'
#
loop_
_entity.id
_entity.type
_entity.pdbx_description
1 polymer ?
#
loop_
_entity_poly.entity_id
_entity_poly.type
_entity_poly.pdbx_seq_one_letter_code
_entity_poly.pdbx_strand_id
1 'polypeptide(L)'
;MDDFRAMARNPEFRRKFEKLLYLAALRGDADLVAERLSWGVDPNCRSAKGTTPLIANIRSSCPNATTVRALLTYGADPHATDGTGLTALDYARRKLMRLQAKRRKSHKSPSLDENNQLQLGADEQAELDRMRQEMPDADPEFFHVWWQERLRAARRVFNDPVQVEEIVSILEAAGDPE
;
A
#
# COMPACT_ATOMS: atom_id res chain seq x y z
N MET A 1 25.36 -2.09 -4.35
CA MET A 1 24.12 -2.14 -3.55
C MET A 1 24.43 -2.97 -2.33
N ASP A 2 24.21 -2.42 -1.13
CA ASP A 2 24.34 -3.16 0.12
C ASP A 2 23.48 -4.43 0.09
N ASP A 3 23.95 -5.52 0.69
CA ASP A 3 23.19 -6.77 0.78
C ASP A 3 22.01 -6.57 1.76
N PHE A 4 20.92 -5.98 1.26
CA PHE A 4 19.71 -5.73 2.04
C PHE A 4 19.10 -7.02 2.59
N ARG A 5 19.38 -8.19 2.02
CA ARG A 5 18.97 -9.48 2.61
C ARG A 5 19.75 -9.80 3.87
N ALA A 6 21.07 -9.59 3.86
CA ALA A 6 21.88 -9.73 5.06
C ALA A 6 21.46 -8.71 6.13
N MET A 7 21.21 -7.46 5.76
CA MET A 7 20.78 -6.42 6.69
C MET A 7 19.38 -6.66 7.28
N ALA A 8 18.41 -7.10 6.46
CA ALA A 8 17.06 -7.40 6.93
C ALA A 8 17.02 -8.51 8.00
N ARG A 9 17.94 -9.48 7.90
CA ARG A 9 18.09 -10.58 8.88
C ARG A 9 18.96 -10.21 10.08
N ASN A 10 19.74 -9.13 10.00
CA ASN A 10 20.56 -8.66 11.10
C ASN A 10 19.66 -8.06 12.22
N PRO A 11 19.75 -8.54 13.47
CA PRO A 11 18.97 -8.03 14.59
C PRO A 11 19.07 -6.51 14.82
N GLU A 12 20.23 -5.90 14.49
CA GLU A 12 20.46 -4.46 14.62
C GLU A 12 19.55 -3.64 13.70
N PHE A 13 19.29 -4.13 12.49
CA PHE A 13 18.52 -3.42 11.47
C PHE A 13 17.10 -3.98 11.30
N ARG A 14 16.82 -5.19 11.78
CA ARG A 14 15.54 -5.90 11.63
C ARG A 14 14.32 -4.99 11.82
N ARG A 15 14.26 -4.25 12.94
CA ARG A 15 13.13 -3.35 13.24
C ARG A 15 12.93 -2.23 12.21
N LYS A 16 14.02 -1.73 11.60
CA LYS A 16 13.93 -0.71 10.55
C LYS A 16 13.30 -1.31 9.30
N PHE A 17 13.70 -2.51 8.90
CA PHE A 17 13.16 -3.22 7.74
C PHE A 17 11.69 -3.64 7.94
N GLU A 18 11.33 -4.17 9.11
CA GLU A 18 9.94 -4.47 9.48
C GLU A 18 9.06 -3.22 9.41
N LYS A 19 9.56 -2.07 9.89
CA LYS A 19 8.87 -0.78 9.77
C LYS A 19 8.69 -0.35 8.32
N LEU A 20 9.68 -0.57 7.45
CA LEU A 20 9.56 -0.27 6.02
C LEU A 20 8.47 -1.11 5.35
N LEU A 21 8.42 -2.42 5.64
CA LEU A 21 7.35 -3.30 5.16
C LEU A 21 5.98 -2.84 5.66
N TYR A 22 5.87 -2.54 6.97
CA TYR A 22 4.64 -2.04 7.57
C TYR A 22 4.13 -0.77 6.87
N LEU A 23 5.01 0.20 6.62
CA LEU A 23 4.64 1.46 5.95
C LEU A 23 4.24 1.24 4.48
N ALA A 24 4.90 0.33 3.77
CA ALA A 24 4.53 -0.03 2.40
C ALA A 24 3.13 -0.68 2.36
N ALA A 25 2.87 -1.61 3.27
CA ALA A 25 1.56 -2.26 3.37
C ALA A 25 0.45 -1.27 3.73
N LEU A 26 0.69 -0.37 4.68
CA LEU A 26 -0.23 0.71 5.07
C LEU A 26 -0.57 1.66 3.91
N ARG A 27 0.34 1.83 2.94
CA ARG A 27 0.11 2.65 1.74
C ARG A 27 -0.60 1.89 0.61
N GLY A 28 -0.75 0.57 0.73
CA GLY A 28 -1.27 -0.28 -0.34
C GLY A 28 -0.34 -0.35 -1.55
N ASP A 29 0.95 -0.18 -1.32
CA ASP A 29 1.97 -0.17 -2.37
C ASP A 29 2.52 -1.58 -2.59
N ALA A 30 1.91 -2.31 -3.52
CA ALA A 30 2.23 -3.71 -3.77
C ALA A 30 3.67 -3.91 -4.25
N ASP A 31 4.20 -2.97 -5.04
CA ASP A 31 5.57 -3.04 -5.58
C ASP A 31 6.59 -2.90 -4.45
N LEU A 32 6.43 -1.88 -3.60
CA LEU A 32 7.30 -1.72 -2.43
C LEU A 32 7.16 -2.90 -1.46
N VAL A 33 5.95 -3.41 -1.25
CA VAL A 33 5.75 -4.60 -0.40
C VAL A 33 6.50 -5.80 -0.96
N ALA A 34 6.35 -6.11 -2.25
CA ALA A 34 7.07 -7.21 -2.89
C ALA A 34 8.59 -7.02 -2.81
N GLU A 35 9.09 -5.81 -3.04
CA GLU A 35 10.51 -5.48 -2.93
C GLU A 35 11.03 -5.73 -1.50
N ARG A 36 10.32 -5.23 -0.46
CA ARG A 36 10.74 -5.40 0.95
C ARG A 36 10.69 -6.87 1.37
N LEU A 37 9.68 -7.60 0.94
CA LEU A 37 9.58 -9.05 1.19
C LEU A 37 10.70 -9.82 0.50
N SER A 38 11.15 -9.39 -0.69
CA SER A 38 12.28 -9.99 -1.41
C SER A 38 13.62 -9.87 -0.67
N TRP A 39 13.71 -8.95 0.29
CA TRP A 39 14.83 -8.80 1.21
C TRP A 39 14.78 -9.81 2.37
N GLY A 40 13.73 -10.63 2.48
CA GLY A 40 13.58 -11.64 3.54
C GLY A 40 13.07 -11.06 4.85
N VAL A 41 12.37 -9.93 4.80
CA VAL A 41 11.65 -9.36 5.96
C VAL A 41 10.49 -10.28 6.32
N ASP A 42 10.30 -10.51 7.62
CA ASP A 42 9.19 -11.30 8.15
C ASP A 42 7.83 -10.66 7.77
N PRO A 43 6.98 -11.33 6.95
CA PRO A 43 5.66 -10.81 6.58
C PRO A 43 4.70 -10.71 7.77
N ASN A 44 4.97 -11.43 8.86
CA ASN A 44 4.18 -11.48 10.09
C ASN A 44 4.71 -10.53 11.17
N CYS A 45 5.64 -9.62 10.83
CA CYS A 45 6.16 -8.64 11.77
C CYS A 45 5.03 -7.80 12.40
N ARG A 46 5.20 -7.38 13.64
CA ARG A 46 4.13 -6.76 14.43
C ARG A 46 4.52 -5.34 14.84
N SER A 47 3.60 -4.40 14.66
CA SER A 47 3.72 -3.07 15.25
C SER A 47 3.62 -3.14 16.79
N ALA A 48 3.87 -2.02 17.47
CA ALA A 48 3.70 -1.93 18.93
C ALA A 48 2.27 -2.28 19.41
N LYS A 49 1.26 -2.22 18.54
CA LYS A 49 -0.14 -2.62 18.84
C LYS A 49 -0.46 -4.05 18.39
N GLY A 50 0.54 -4.84 18.00
CA GLY A 50 0.35 -6.18 17.44
C GLY A 50 -0.16 -6.18 15.99
N THR A 51 -0.25 -5.04 15.32
CA THR A 51 -0.78 -4.98 13.95
C THR A 51 0.25 -5.53 12.96
N THR A 52 -0.13 -6.55 12.20
CA THR A 52 0.66 -7.11 11.08
C THR A 52 0.57 -6.22 9.83
N PRO A 53 1.51 -6.31 8.87
CA PRO A 53 1.38 -5.70 7.54
C PRO A 53 0.05 -5.98 6.85
N LEU A 54 -0.46 -7.22 6.94
CA LEU A 54 -1.74 -7.63 6.35
C LEU A 54 -2.91 -6.81 6.90
N ILE A 55 -3.08 -6.76 8.22
CA ILE A 55 -4.07 -5.91 8.90
C ILE A 55 -3.84 -4.41 8.60
N ALA A 56 -2.59 -3.95 8.54
CA ALA A 56 -2.29 -2.54 8.28
C ALA A 56 -2.77 -2.08 6.90
N ASN A 57 -2.61 -2.91 5.87
CA ASN A 57 -3.14 -2.64 4.53
C ASN A 57 -4.66 -2.40 4.56
N ILE A 58 -5.38 -3.28 5.23
CA ILE A 58 -6.85 -3.26 5.26
C ILE A 58 -7.38 -2.07 6.06
N ARG A 59 -6.69 -1.71 7.15
CA ARG A 59 -7.03 -0.54 7.98
C ARG A 59 -6.73 0.80 7.31
N SER A 60 -5.92 0.81 6.26
CA SER A 60 -5.59 2.03 5.50
C SER A 60 -6.83 2.63 4.82
N SER A 61 -6.75 3.88 4.37
CA SER A 61 -7.81 4.48 3.55
C SER A 61 -7.81 3.99 2.10
N CYS A 62 -6.75 3.32 1.65
CA CYS A 62 -6.57 2.80 0.30
C CYS A 62 -6.10 1.34 0.35
N PRO A 63 -6.95 0.41 0.84
CA PRO A 63 -6.58 -1.00 0.88
C PRO A 63 -6.41 -1.51 -0.56
N ASN A 64 -5.53 -2.49 -0.75
CA ASN A 64 -5.12 -2.95 -2.09
C ASN A 64 -5.02 -4.48 -2.11
N ALA A 65 -5.82 -5.14 -2.95
CA ALA A 65 -5.86 -6.61 -3.03
C ALA A 65 -4.53 -7.19 -3.51
N THR A 66 -3.82 -6.53 -4.43
CA THR A 66 -2.50 -6.97 -4.88
C THR A 66 -1.49 -6.99 -3.73
N THR A 67 -1.55 -6.01 -2.83
CA THR A 67 -0.74 -6.00 -1.60
C THR A 67 -1.09 -7.18 -0.69
N VAL A 68 -2.39 -7.49 -0.53
CA VAL A 68 -2.85 -8.66 0.23
C VAL A 68 -2.31 -9.95 -0.38
N ARG A 69 -2.45 -10.13 -1.70
CA ARG A 69 -1.90 -11.30 -2.41
C ARG A 69 -0.39 -11.41 -2.23
N ALA A 70 0.36 -10.32 -2.40
CA ALA A 70 1.80 -10.32 -2.21
C ALA A 70 2.18 -10.77 -0.79
N LEU A 71 1.54 -10.22 0.24
CA LEU A 71 1.80 -10.62 1.63
C LEU A 71 1.50 -12.12 1.85
N LEU A 72 0.37 -12.62 1.37
CA LEU A 72 -0.01 -14.04 1.50
C LEU A 72 0.97 -14.96 0.74
N THR A 73 1.36 -14.61 -0.49
CA THR A 73 2.35 -15.35 -1.27
C THR A 73 3.69 -15.50 -0.55
N TYR A 74 4.09 -14.50 0.24
CA TYR A 74 5.32 -14.55 1.04
C TYR A 74 5.12 -15.19 2.44
N GLY A 75 3.94 -15.72 2.75
CA GLY A 75 3.68 -16.44 4.00
C GLY A 75 3.13 -15.59 5.15
N ALA A 76 2.48 -14.46 4.84
CA ALA A 76 1.68 -13.77 5.85
C ALA A 76 0.53 -14.69 6.34
N ASP A 77 0.35 -14.79 7.64
CA ASP A 77 -0.71 -15.55 8.28
C ASP A 77 -2.04 -14.76 8.21
N PRO A 78 -3.06 -15.27 7.48
CA PRO A 78 -4.36 -14.61 7.38
C PRO A 78 -5.15 -14.62 8.70
N HIS A 79 -4.81 -15.51 9.63
CA HIS A 79 -5.48 -15.68 10.92
C HIS A 79 -4.81 -14.91 12.06
N ALA A 80 -3.66 -14.28 11.82
CA ALA A 80 -3.00 -13.46 12.81
C ALA A 80 -3.93 -12.34 13.29
N THR A 81 -4.05 -12.20 14.61
CA THR A 81 -4.84 -11.12 15.23
C THR A 81 -3.95 -9.97 15.66
N ASP A 82 -4.46 -8.74 15.70
CA ASP A 82 -3.79 -7.62 16.37
C ASP A 82 -4.06 -7.62 17.90
N GLY A 83 -3.59 -6.59 18.61
CA GLY A 83 -3.82 -6.44 20.05
C GLY A 83 -5.28 -6.25 20.48
N THR A 84 -6.21 -6.12 19.53
CA THR A 84 -7.66 -6.09 19.79
C THR A 84 -8.33 -7.45 19.56
N GLY A 85 -7.55 -8.48 19.16
CA GLY A 85 -8.06 -9.82 18.89
C GLY A 85 -8.74 -9.97 17.53
N LEU A 86 -8.57 -9.01 16.62
CA LEU A 86 -9.21 -9.03 15.30
C LEU A 86 -8.24 -9.44 14.20
N THR A 87 -8.73 -10.28 13.28
CA THR A 87 -8.01 -10.74 12.09
C THR A 87 -8.09 -9.72 10.96
N ALA A 88 -7.30 -9.95 9.90
CA ALA A 88 -7.42 -9.23 8.64
C ALA A 88 -8.85 -9.27 8.06
N LEU A 89 -9.47 -10.46 8.06
CA LEU A 89 -10.82 -10.68 7.52
C LEU A 89 -11.88 -9.92 8.33
N ASP A 90 -11.76 -9.87 9.66
CA ASP A 90 -12.68 -9.10 10.52
C ASP A 90 -12.69 -7.61 10.15
N TYR A 91 -11.50 -7.03 9.95
CA TYR A 91 -11.38 -5.64 9.52
C TYR A 91 -11.96 -5.41 8.13
N ALA A 92 -11.70 -6.33 7.19
CA ALA A 92 -12.19 -6.23 5.82
C ALA A 92 -13.73 -6.25 5.77
N ARG A 93 -14.37 -7.21 6.45
CA ARG A 93 -15.83 -7.30 6.56
C ARG A 93 -16.45 -6.05 7.20
N ARG A 94 -15.90 -5.58 8.32
CA ARG A 94 -16.37 -4.35 8.99
C ARG A 94 -16.23 -3.11 8.10
N LYS A 95 -15.15 -3.01 7.34
CA LYS A 95 -14.95 -1.91 6.38
C LYS A 95 -15.97 -2.01 5.25
N LEU A 96 -16.15 -3.19 4.66
CA LEU A 96 -17.09 -3.40 3.57
C LEU A 96 -18.52 -3.00 3.97
N MET A 97 -18.99 -3.46 5.13
CA MET A 97 -20.29 -3.09 5.69
C MET A 97 -20.46 -1.57 5.80
N ARG A 98 -19.42 -0.85 6.27
CA ARG A 98 -19.45 0.62 6.38
C ARG A 98 -19.51 1.32 5.02
N LEU A 99 -18.89 0.75 3.99
CA LEU A 99 -18.89 1.33 2.63
C LEU A 99 -20.21 1.08 1.92
N GLN A 100 -20.76 -0.13 2.05
CA GLN A 100 -22.08 -0.49 1.54
C GLN A 100 -23.17 0.36 2.20
N ALA A 101 -23.10 0.60 3.52
CA ALA A 101 -24.04 1.46 4.23
C ALA A 101 -23.99 2.94 3.81
N LYS A 102 -22.87 3.39 3.23
CA LYS A 102 -22.64 4.81 2.90
C LYS A 102 -22.73 5.15 1.42
N ARG A 103 -22.97 4.19 0.51
CA ARG A 103 -22.97 4.31 -0.98
C ARG A 103 -22.65 5.74 -1.48
N ARG A 104 -21.40 6.16 -1.31
CA ARG A 104 -20.92 7.41 -1.91
C ARG A 104 -20.61 7.08 -3.37
N LYS A 105 -21.02 7.93 -4.30
CA LYS A 105 -20.55 7.80 -5.68
C LYS A 105 -19.03 7.84 -5.65
N SER A 106 -18.39 6.93 -6.38
CA SER A 106 -16.94 6.99 -6.58
C SER A 106 -16.61 8.35 -7.18
N HIS A 107 -15.82 9.16 -6.45
CA HIS A 107 -15.30 10.40 -6.99
C HIS A 107 -13.96 10.06 -7.64
N LYS A 108 -13.87 10.24 -8.97
CA LYS A 108 -12.58 10.27 -9.65
C LYS A 108 -11.72 11.34 -8.98
N SER A 109 -10.43 11.07 -8.84
CA SER A 109 -9.50 12.07 -8.32
C SER A 109 -9.58 13.33 -9.17
N PRO A 110 -9.69 14.53 -8.58
CA PRO A 110 -9.68 15.79 -9.33
C PRO A 110 -8.35 16.03 -10.05
N SER A 111 -7.31 15.27 -9.72
CA SER A 111 -6.01 15.30 -10.40
C SER A 111 -5.93 14.36 -11.62
N LEU A 112 -7.04 13.73 -12.04
CA LEU A 112 -7.08 12.84 -13.21
C LEU A 112 -8.12 13.31 -14.21
N ASP A 113 -7.75 13.31 -15.49
CA ASP A 113 -8.67 13.57 -16.59
C ASP A 113 -9.55 12.34 -16.93
N GLU A 114 -10.38 12.46 -17.97
CA GLU A 114 -11.24 11.39 -18.44
C GLU A 114 -10.49 10.15 -18.95
N ASN A 115 -9.23 10.32 -19.38
CA ASN A 115 -8.34 9.30 -19.89
C ASN A 115 -7.37 8.76 -18.82
N ASN A 116 -7.59 9.09 -17.54
CA ASN A 116 -6.77 8.66 -16.41
C ASN A 116 -5.31 9.14 -16.49
N GLN A 117 -5.10 10.29 -17.15
CA GLN A 117 -3.85 11.04 -17.19
C GLN A 117 -3.83 12.09 -16.07
N LEU A 118 -2.63 12.37 -15.54
CA LEU A 118 -2.46 13.32 -14.46
C LEU A 118 -2.70 14.75 -14.97
N GLN A 119 -3.63 15.45 -14.34
CA GLN A 119 -3.88 16.88 -14.53
C GLN A 119 -3.38 17.61 -13.27
N LEU A 120 -2.37 18.48 -13.43
CA LEU A 120 -1.85 19.28 -12.31
C LEU A 120 -2.74 20.51 -12.09
N GLY A 121 -2.89 20.91 -10.82
CA GLY A 121 -3.42 22.24 -10.50
C GLY A 121 -2.44 23.35 -10.90
N ALA A 122 -2.92 24.59 -10.97
CA ALA A 122 -2.10 25.75 -11.35
C ALA A 122 -0.84 25.90 -10.47
N ASP A 123 -0.99 25.71 -9.16
CA ASP A 123 0.13 25.82 -8.20
C ASP A 123 1.17 24.71 -8.40
N GLU A 124 0.70 23.48 -8.61
CA GLU A 124 1.56 22.31 -8.82
C GLU A 124 2.27 22.37 -10.18
N GLN A 125 1.61 22.92 -11.21
CA GLN A 125 2.23 23.18 -12.49
C GLN A 125 3.34 24.24 -12.37
N ALA A 126 3.09 25.33 -11.63
CA ALA A 126 4.09 26.35 -11.36
C ALA A 126 5.29 25.80 -10.56
N GLU A 127 5.06 24.86 -9.63
CA GLU A 127 6.12 24.16 -8.91
C GLU A 127 6.97 23.30 -9.86
N LEU A 128 6.36 22.50 -10.73
CA LEU A 128 7.08 21.72 -11.73
C LEU A 128 7.92 22.59 -12.66
N ASP A 129 7.38 23.73 -13.10
CA ASP A 129 8.08 24.67 -13.97
C ASP A 129 9.28 25.32 -13.25
N ARG A 130 9.12 25.70 -11.98
CA ARG A 130 10.24 26.17 -11.14
C ARG A 130 11.32 25.11 -10.97
N MET A 131 10.95 23.87 -10.68
CA MET A 131 11.91 22.77 -10.54
C MET A 131 12.73 22.56 -11.83
N ARG A 132 12.10 22.67 -13.00
CA ARG A 132 12.79 22.60 -14.30
C ARG A 132 13.76 23.76 -14.53
N GLN A 133 13.45 24.95 -14.03
CA GLN A 133 14.33 26.12 -14.12
C GLN A 133 15.52 26.04 -13.16
N GLU A 134 15.28 25.60 -11.92
CA GLU A 134 16.31 25.46 -10.89
C GLU A 134 17.24 24.27 -11.15
N MET A 135 16.76 23.25 -11.87
CA MET A 135 17.49 22.02 -12.16
C MET A 135 17.56 21.74 -13.68
N PRO A 136 18.23 22.59 -14.48
CA PRO A 136 18.25 22.46 -15.94
C PRO A 136 19.00 21.20 -16.42
N ASP A 137 19.96 20.72 -15.63
CA ASP A 137 20.77 19.53 -15.90
C ASP A 137 20.27 18.29 -15.15
N ALA A 138 19.06 18.33 -14.57
CA ALA A 138 18.49 17.16 -13.92
C ALA A 138 18.34 16.00 -14.91
N ASP A 139 18.65 14.80 -14.43
CA ASP A 139 18.41 13.56 -15.16
C ASP A 139 16.94 13.51 -15.62
N PRO A 140 16.65 13.30 -16.93
CA PRO A 140 15.28 13.14 -17.41
C PRO A 140 14.46 12.11 -16.62
N GLU A 141 15.12 11.09 -16.07
CA GLU A 141 14.50 10.07 -15.24
C GLU A 141 13.92 10.66 -13.93
N PHE A 142 14.52 11.72 -13.38
CA PHE A 142 14.00 12.39 -12.18
C PHE A 142 12.57 12.89 -12.40
N PHE A 143 12.32 13.60 -13.50
CA PHE A 143 10.97 14.12 -13.81
C PHE A 143 10.02 13.00 -14.23
N HIS A 144 10.52 11.93 -14.85
CA HIS A 144 9.73 10.73 -15.12
C HIS A 144 9.22 10.10 -13.82
N VAL A 145 10.12 9.82 -12.87
CA VAL A 145 9.79 9.27 -11.55
C VAL A 145 8.85 10.20 -10.79
N TRP A 146 9.14 11.50 -10.77
CA TRP A 146 8.27 12.51 -10.14
C TRP A 146 6.84 12.45 -10.69
N TRP A 147 6.70 12.35 -12.02
CA TRP A 147 5.39 12.24 -12.66
C TRP A 147 4.68 10.94 -12.32
N GLN A 148 5.39 9.81 -12.38
CA GLN A 148 4.85 8.49 -12.03
C GLN A 148 4.34 8.44 -10.59
N GLU A 149 5.07 9.01 -9.64
CA GLU A 149 4.67 9.04 -8.23
C GLU A 149 3.39 9.85 -8.02
N ARG A 150 3.25 11.01 -8.67
CA ARG A 150 2.00 11.79 -8.62
C ARG A 150 0.84 11.08 -9.30
N LEU A 151 1.07 10.45 -10.46
CA LEU A 151 0.06 9.65 -11.15
C LEU A 151 -0.41 8.47 -10.29
N ARG A 152 0.53 7.75 -9.65
CA ARG A 152 0.25 6.69 -8.68
C ARG A 152 -0.60 7.20 -7.52
N ALA A 153 -0.24 8.34 -6.94
CA ALA A 153 -1.01 8.94 -5.85
C ALA A 153 -2.42 9.35 -6.29
N ALA A 154 -2.56 9.96 -7.47
CA ALA A 154 -3.83 10.41 -8.02
C ALA A 154 -4.76 9.24 -8.38
N ARG A 155 -4.21 8.09 -8.80
CA ARG A 155 -4.96 6.86 -9.11
C ARG A 155 -5.47 6.11 -7.87
N ARG A 156 -5.05 6.48 -6.66
CA ARG A 156 -5.54 5.82 -5.44
C ARG A 156 -7.02 6.08 -5.27
N VAL A 157 -7.82 5.02 -5.39
CA VAL A 157 -9.24 5.07 -5.05
C VAL A 157 -9.40 4.85 -3.56
N PHE A 158 -9.77 5.92 -2.85
CA PHE A 158 -9.97 5.87 -1.41
C PHE A 158 -11.24 5.10 -1.06
N ASN A 159 -11.08 4.06 -0.24
CA ASN A 159 -12.16 3.21 0.25
C ASN A 159 -13.11 2.69 -0.85
N ASP A 160 -12.53 2.16 -1.93
CA ASP A 160 -13.28 1.49 -2.99
C ASP A 160 -13.97 0.22 -2.48
N PRO A 161 -15.32 0.12 -2.50
CA PRO A 161 -16.02 -1.08 -2.06
C PRO A 161 -15.65 -2.32 -2.89
N VAL A 162 -15.43 -2.18 -4.20
CA VAL A 162 -15.07 -3.32 -5.09
C VAL A 162 -13.72 -3.89 -4.68
N GLN A 163 -12.75 -3.02 -4.41
CA GLN A 163 -11.43 -3.40 -3.94
C GLN A 163 -11.50 -4.13 -2.58
N VAL A 164 -12.38 -3.68 -1.68
CA VAL A 164 -12.56 -4.31 -0.36
C VAL A 164 -13.30 -5.64 -0.48
N GLU A 165 -14.28 -5.76 -1.37
CA GLU A 165 -14.95 -7.03 -1.70
C GLU A 165 -13.95 -8.07 -2.19
N GLU A 166 -13.04 -7.69 -3.09
CA GLU A 166 -11.97 -8.59 -3.55
C GLU A 166 -11.08 -9.04 -2.38
N ILE A 167 -10.70 -8.12 -1.49
CA ILE A 167 -9.89 -8.45 -0.31
C ILE A 167 -10.60 -9.45 0.61
N VAL A 168 -11.92 -9.29 0.82
CA VAL A 168 -12.71 -10.25 1.59
C VAL A 168 -12.63 -11.62 0.95
N SER A 169 -12.89 -11.73 -0.36
CA SER A 169 -12.85 -13.01 -1.07
C SER A 169 -11.47 -13.67 -1.01
N ILE A 170 -10.38 -12.90 -1.12
CA ILE A 170 -9.01 -13.42 -1.01
C ILE A 170 -8.75 -14.00 0.38
N LEU A 171 -9.17 -13.29 1.43
CA LEU A 171 -8.92 -13.71 2.81
C LEU A 171 -9.81 -14.88 3.24
N GLU A 172 -11.02 -14.97 2.70
CA GLU A 172 -11.89 -16.15 2.87
C GLU A 172 -11.25 -17.38 2.24
N ALA A 173 -10.79 -17.28 1.00
CA ALA A 173 -10.10 -18.38 0.32
C ALA A 173 -8.79 -18.79 1.00
N ALA A 174 -8.08 -17.85 1.64
CA ALA A 174 -6.85 -18.14 2.37
C ALA A 174 -7.09 -18.82 3.74
N GLY A 175 -8.34 -18.80 4.24
CA GLY A 175 -8.72 -19.34 5.54
C GLY A 175 -9.33 -20.75 5.50
N ASP A 176 -9.65 -21.27 4.31
CA ASP A 176 -10.12 -22.64 4.12
C ASP A 176 -8.90 -23.55 3.84
N PRO A 177 -8.49 -24.42 4.77
CA PRO A 177 -7.50 -25.45 4.47
C PRO A 177 -8.12 -26.47 3.51
N GLU A 178 -7.42 -26.81 2.42
CA GLU A 178 -7.68 -28.02 1.63
C GLU A 178 -7.61 -29.29 2.49
#